data_AF-A0A1Q7J4R9-F1
#
_entry.id   AF-A0A1Q7J4R9-F1
#
_cell.length_a   1.000
_cell.length_b   1.000
_cell.length_c   1.000
_cell.angle_alpha   90.00
_cell.angle_beta   90.00
_cell.angle_gamma   90.00
#
_symmetry.space_group_name_H-M   'P 1'
#
loop_
_entity.id
_entity.type
_entity.pdbx_description
1 polymer ?
#
loop_
_entity_poly.entity_id
_entity_poly.type
_entity_poly.pdbx_seq_one_letter_code
_entity_poly.pdbx_strand_id
1 'polypeptide(L)'
;MEGSFDRVIAVERSPEAAALARENVALVGPRSPVEVREGDLLAPLGGRRGRKRRAERFRAIVSNPPYLTEAEYEALDPTVRLFEPREALVSGPDGLDATRALFADAAAWLTPGGVLCVEIDERRTEQVRLLAHEYGWRRIGIHPDLFGRPRYALAFPAGGEDA
;
A
#
# COMPACT_ATOMS: atom_id res chain seq x y z
N MET A 1 -13.74 -8.76 -4.01
CA MET A 1 -13.52 -9.85 -3.04
C MET A 1 -14.06 -9.37 -1.71
N GLU A 2 -15.34 -9.64 -1.41
CA GLU A 2 -15.85 -9.50 -0.05
C GLU A 2 -15.33 -10.71 0.73
N GLY A 3 -14.30 -10.50 1.55
CA GLY A 3 -13.68 -11.53 2.36
C GLY A 3 -13.85 -11.20 3.84
N SER A 4 -14.06 -12.23 4.66
CA SER A 4 -13.87 -12.09 6.11
C SER A 4 -12.37 -12.12 6.39
N PHE A 5 -11.85 -11.12 7.10
CA PHE A 5 -10.46 -11.09 7.56
C PHE A 5 -10.44 -11.33 9.07
N ASP A 6 -9.60 -12.27 9.53
CA ASP A 6 -9.48 -12.57 10.95
C ASP A 6 -8.83 -11.42 11.75
N ARG A 7 -8.02 -10.59 11.07
CA ARG A 7 -7.36 -9.40 11.61
C ARG A 7 -6.88 -8.48 10.49
N VAL A 8 -6.71 -7.20 10.81
CA VAL A 8 -6.05 -6.20 9.97
C VAL A 8 -4.84 -5.64 10.74
N ILE A 9 -3.72 -5.47 10.05
CA ILE A 9 -2.58 -4.71 10.56
C ILE A 9 -2.45 -3.48 9.67
N ALA A 10 -2.67 -2.30 10.25
CA ALA A 10 -2.42 -1.02 9.61
C ALA A 10 -1.02 -0.53 10.00
N VAL A 11 -0.24 -0.11 9.01
CA VAL A 11 1.04 0.55 9.24
C VAL A 11 0.89 2.00 8.84
N GLU A 12 1.30 2.91 9.72
CA GLU A 12 1.25 4.34 9.48
C GLU A 12 2.56 4.98 9.94
N ARG A 13 3.13 5.85 9.10
CA ARG A 13 4.42 6.49 9.36
C ARG A 13 4.29 7.67 10.30
N SER A 14 3.22 8.47 10.15
CA SER A 14 2.98 9.63 11.02
C SER A 14 2.42 9.15 12.39
N PRO A 15 3.09 9.49 13.52
CA PRO A 15 2.56 9.18 14.84
C PRO A 15 1.17 9.79 15.10
N GLU A 16 0.91 10.99 14.58
CA GLU A 16 -0.37 11.68 14.70
C GLU A 16 -1.47 10.96 13.91
N ALA A 17 -1.18 10.58 12.66
CA ALA A 17 -2.11 9.80 11.84
C ALA A 17 -2.36 8.40 12.45
N ALA A 18 -1.34 7.78 13.03
CA ALA A 18 -1.46 6.51 13.73
C ALA A 18 -2.34 6.63 14.98
N ALA A 19 -2.23 7.72 15.74
CA ALA A 19 -3.11 8.01 16.87
C ALA A 19 -4.56 8.19 16.41
N LEU A 20 -4.79 8.99 15.37
CA LEU A 20 -6.12 9.19 14.78
C LEU A 20 -6.72 7.87 14.24
N ALA A 21 -5.91 7.02 13.62
CA ALA A 21 -6.35 5.70 13.17
C ALA A 21 -6.81 4.82 14.35
N ARG A 22 -6.12 4.86 15.49
CA ARG A 22 -6.53 4.12 16.70
C ARG A 22 -7.84 4.67 17.27
N GLU A 23 -8.03 5.99 17.27
CA GLU A 23 -9.30 6.62 17.66
C GLU A 23 -10.45 6.17 16.74
N ASN A 24 -10.22 6.17 15.42
CA ASN A 24 -11.21 5.70 14.44
C ASN A 24 -11.57 4.22 14.66
N VAL A 25 -10.59 3.36 14.95
CA VAL A 25 -10.82 1.96 15.29
C VAL A 25 -11.68 1.82 16.55
N ALA A 26 -11.40 2.61 17.59
CA ALA A 26 -12.17 2.58 18.83
C ALA A 26 -13.61 3.09 18.64
N LEU A 27 -13.79 4.13 17.83
CA LEU A 27 -15.10 4.73 17.54
C LEU A 27 -15.98 3.80 16.70
N VAL A 28 -15.42 3.19 15.66
CA VAL A 28 -16.17 2.36 14.70
C VAL A 28 -16.42 0.95 15.24
N GLY A 29 -15.48 0.38 16.00
CA GLY A 29 -15.56 -0.99 16.48
C GLY A 29 -15.67 -2.02 15.33
N PRO A 30 -14.68 -2.06 14.40
CA PRO A 30 -14.74 -2.93 13.24
C PRO A 30 -14.85 -4.40 13.63
N ARG A 31 -15.57 -5.20 12.83
CA ARG A 31 -15.78 -6.64 13.07
C ARG A 31 -14.47 -7.41 13.17
N SER A 32 -13.50 -7.06 12.32
CA SER A 32 -12.16 -7.61 12.33
C SER A 32 -11.28 -6.76 13.26
N PRO A 33 -10.56 -7.37 14.22
CA PRO A 33 -9.59 -6.66 15.04
C PRO A 33 -8.56 -5.92 14.17
N VAL A 34 -8.29 -4.66 14.50
CA VAL A 34 -7.30 -3.81 13.82
C VAL A 34 -6.16 -3.48 14.78
N GLU A 35 -4.93 -3.80 14.38
CA GLU A 35 -3.70 -3.39 15.05
C GLU A 35 -3.05 -2.25 14.26
N VAL A 36 -2.76 -1.12 14.90
CA VAL A 36 -2.05 0.01 14.27
C VAL A 36 -0.59 0.03 14.74
N ARG A 37 0.34 -0.17 13.80
CA ARG A 37 1.79 -0.14 14.02
C ARG A 37 2.37 1.13 13.40
N GLU A 38 3.23 1.80 14.14
CA GLU A 38 3.98 2.95 13.62
C GLU A 38 5.21 2.50 12.83
N GLY A 39 5.43 3.12 11.68
CA GLY A 39 6.62 2.95 10.85
C GLY A 39 6.33 3.03 9.36
N ASP A 40 7.35 2.74 8.55
CA ASP A 40 7.28 2.96 7.11
C ASP A 40 6.93 1.68 6.33
N LEU A 41 5.89 1.76 5.50
CA LEU A 41 5.40 0.68 4.64
C LEU A 41 5.34 -0.69 5.35
N LEU A 42 6.20 -1.63 4.98
CA LEU A 42 6.20 -3.00 5.51
C LEU A 42 7.25 -3.21 6.61
N ALA A 43 8.05 -2.20 6.95
CA ALA A 43 9.13 -2.32 7.93
C ALA A 43 8.64 -2.80 9.31
N PRO A 44 7.48 -2.35 9.84
CA PRO A 44 6.97 -2.83 11.13
C PRO A 44 6.46 -4.28 11.14
N LEU A 45 6.41 -4.97 10.00
CA LEU A 45 5.96 -6.36 9.91
C LEU A 45 7.08 -7.36 10.29
N GLY A 46 8.35 -6.94 10.33
CA GLY A 46 9.48 -7.83 10.62
C GLY A 46 10.69 -7.20 11.31
N GLY A 47 11.20 -7.89 12.34
CA GLY A 47 12.66 -7.91 12.59
C GLY A 47 13.24 -7.66 14.00
N ARG A 48 12.60 -7.99 15.14
CA ARG A 48 13.43 -8.27 16.34
C ARG A 48 14.20 -9.57 16.10
N ARG A 49 15.45 -9.47 15.65
CA ARG A 49 16.40 -10.60 15.55
C ARG A 49 16.29 -11.47 16.82
N GLY A 50 15.95 -12.75 16.65
CA GLY A 50 16.02 -13.73 17.75
C GLY A 50 14.73 -14.45 18.15
N ARG A 51 13.56 -14.13 17.58
CA ARG A 51 12.36 -14.97 17.78
C ARG A 51 11.77 -15.39 16.44
N LYS A 52 11.87 -16.69 16.14
CA LYS A 52 11.10 -17.40 15.11
C LYS A 52 9.60 -17.25 15.42
N ARG A 53 9.01 -16.08 15.17
CA ARG A 53 7.58 -16.00 14.92
C ARG A 53 7.38 -16.57 13.52
N ARG A 54 6.44 -17.50 13.35
CA ARG A 54 5.94 -17.88 12.01
C ARG A 54 5.79 -16.59 11.22
N ALA A 55 6.49 -16.49 10.10
CA ALA A 55 6.57 -15.25 9.34
C ALA A 55 5.14 -14.78 9.07
N GLU A 56 4.80 -13.57 9.50
CA GLU A 56 3.45 -13.04 9.26
C GLU A 56 3.22 -13.08 7.75
N ARG A 57 2.07 -13.62 7.34
CA ARG A 57 1.67 -13.72 5.94
C ARG A 57 0.25 -13.22 5.80
N PHE A 58 -0.03 -12.52 4.71
CA PHE A 58 -1.28 -11.83 4.47
C PHE A 58 -1.93 -12.36 3.20
N ARG A 59 -3.27 -12.47 3.21
CA ARG A 59 -4.04 -12.78 1.99
C ARG A 59 -4.16 -11.57 1.06
N ALA A 60 -4.08 -10.37 1.63
CA ALA A 60 -4.08 -9.11 0.90
C ALA A 60 -3.17 -8.11 1.60
N ILE A 61 -2.44 -7.33 0.82
CA ILE A 61 -1.77 -6.10 1.23
C ILE A 61 -2.41 -4.98 0.41
N VAL A 62 -2.87 -3.93 1.06
CA VAL A 62 -3.53 -2.79 0.42
C VAL A 62 -2.81 -1.52 0.85
N SER A 63 -2.52 -0.64 -0.10
CA SER A 63 -1.88 0.64 0.19
C SER A 63 -2.42 1.72 -0.73
N ASN A 64 -2.67 2.90 -0.16
CA ASN A 64 -2.76 4.16 -0.90
C ASN A 64 -1.49 4.97 -0.58
N PRO A 65 -0.36 4.67 -1.23
CA PRO A 65 0.90 5.35 -0.95
C PRO A 65 0.95 6.72 -1.63
N PRO A 66 1.88 7.61 -1.22
CA PRO A 66 2.19 8.79 -2.01
C PRO A 66 2.59 8.41 -3.44
N TYR A 67 2.21 9.24 -4.42
CA TYR A 67 2.48 9.01 -5.85
C TYR A 67 2.81 10.29 -6.65
N LEU A 68 2.97 11.44 -6.01
CA LEU A 68 3.31 12.70 -6.68
C LEU A 68 4.83 12.89 -6.79
N THR A 69 5.26 13.58 -7.84
CA THR A 69 6.61 14.17 -7.90
C THR A 69 6.69 15.48 -7.15
N GLU A 70 7.91 16.00 -6.97
CA GLU A 70 8.11 17.35 -6.40
C GLU A 70 7.39 18.43 -7.22
N ALA A 71 7.57 18.40 -8.55
CA ALA A 71 6.99 19.39 -9.44
C ALA A 71 5.46 19.35 -9.43
N GLU A 72 4.88 18.15 -9.30
CA GLU A 72 3.43 17.98 -9.17
C GLU A 72 2.93 18.50 -7.83
N TYR A 73 3.65 18.23 -6.74
CA TYR A 73 3.34 18.78 -5.43
C TYR A 73 3.37 20.31 -5.43
N GLU A 74 4.39 20.92 -6.02
CA GLU A 74 4.49 22.38 -6.14
C GLU A 74 3.36 23.01 -6.97
N ALA A 75 2.87 22.28 -7.97
CA ALA A 75 1.76 22.68 -8.83
C ALA A 75 0.38 22.45 -8.20
N LEU A 76 0.29 21.78 -7.04
CA LEU A 76 -0.99 21.59 -6.34
C LEU A 76 -1.60 22.92 -5.91
N ASP A 77 -2.93 22.91 -5.84
CA ASP A 77 -3.69 23.97 -5.19
C ASP A 77 -3.06 24.26 -3.81
N PRO A 78 -2.77 25.53 -3.47
CA PRO A 78 -2.17 25.89 -2.19
C PRO A 78 -2.92 25.32 -0.98
N THR A 79 -4.24 25.16 -1.07
CA THR A 79 -5.05 24.57 0.01
C THR A 79 -4.66 23.13 0.30
N VAL A 80 -4.43 22.31 -0.74
CA VAL A 80 -3.98 20.92 -0.55
C VAL A 80 -2.63 20.89 0.17
N ARG A 81 -1.70 21.76 -0.21
CA ARG A 81 -0.38 21.87 0.45
C ARG A 81 -0.45 22.36 1.89
N LEU A 82 -1.53 23.07 2.27
CA LEU A 82 -1.73 23.59 3.62
C LEU A 82 -2.37 22.54 4.57
N PHE A 83 -3.16 21.62 4.04
CA PHE A 83 -3.91 20.64 4.83
C PHE A 83 -3.31 19.24 4.81
N GLU A 84 -2.68 18.83 3.72
CA GLU A 84 -2.09 17.50 3.59
C GLU A 84 -0.57 17.54 3.81
N PRO A 85 -0.02 16.68 4.69
CA PRO A 85 1.41 16.63 4.92
C PRO A 85 2.13 16.17 3.65
N ARG A 86 3.24 16.84 3.31
CA ARG A 86 4.01 16.54 2.09
C ARG A 86 4.42 15.07 1.97
N GLU A 87 4.73 14.42 3.09
CA GLU A 87 5.11 13.00 3.13
C GLU A 87 3.99 12.03 2.75
N ALA A 88 2.72 12.45 2.84
CA ALA A 88 1.58 11.67 2.36
C ALA A 88 1.37 11.80 0.85
N LEU A 89 2.07 12.72 0.19
CA LEU A 89 1.84 13.07 -1.21
C LEU A 89 3.03 12.75 -2.13
N VAL A 90 4.25 13.08 -1.72
CA VAL A 90 5.45 13.01 -2.57
C VAL A 90 6.13 11.65 -2.49
N SER A 91 6.47 11.07 -3.64
CA SER A 91 7.01 9.71 -3.79
C SER A 91 8.22 9.69 -4.73
N GLY A 92 9.19 10.55 -4.43
CA GLY A 92 10.44 10.65 -5.18
C GLY A 92 10.34 11.41 -6.51
N PRO A 93 11.42 11.40 -7.31
CA PRO A 93 11.54 12.23 -8.50
C PRO A 93 10.52 11.92 -9.60
N ASP A 94 10.06 10.67 -9.69
CA ASP A 94 9.09 10.22 -10.69
C ASP A 94 7.76 9.75 -10.08
N GLY A 95 7.58 9.90 -8.76
CA GLY A 95 6.34 9.53 -8.07
C GLY A 95 6.16 8.03 -7.84
N LEU A 96 7.23 7.23 -7.96
CA LEU A 96 7.14 5.76 -7.89
C LEU A 96 7.96 5.14 -6.74
N ASP A 97 8.60 5.93 -5.85
CA ASP A 97 9.46 5.39 -4.80
C ASP A 97 8.72 4.43 -3.86
N ALA A 98 7.55 4.83 -3.36
CA ALA A 98 6.74 3.98 -2.50
C ALA A 98 6.21 2.73 -3.24
N THR A 99 5.80 2.89 -4.50
CA THR A 99 5.37 1.76 -5.36
C THR A 99 6.50 0.76 -5.57
N ARG A 100 7.74 1.22 -5.82
CA ARG A 100 8.91 0.35 -5.94
C ARG A 100 9.20 -0.40 -4.65
N ALA A 101 9.15 0.28 -3.50
CA ALA A 101 9.37 -0.35 -2.21
C ALA A 101 8.32 -1.44 -1.92
N LEU A 102 7.05 -1.17 -2.22
CA LEU A 102 5.98 -2.16 -2.10
C LEU A 102 6.19 -3.35 -3.04
N PHE A 103 6.54 -3.13 -4.31
CA PHE A 103 6.80 -4.22 -5.24
C PHE A 103 8.03 -5.06 -4.87
N ALA A 104 9.07 -4.45 -4.28
CA ALA A 104 10.25 -5.16 -3.82
C ALA A 104 9.95 -6.10 -2.64
N ASP A 105 9.16 -5.65 -1.66
CA ASP A 105 9.05 -6.35 -0.38
C ASP A 105 7.74 -7.14 -0.20
N ALA A 106 6.62 -6.68 -0.76
CA ALA A 106 5.29 -7.20 -0.42
C ALA A 106 5.10 -8.68 -0.74
N ALA A 107 5.72 -9.19 -1.81
CA ALA A 107 5.61 -10.59 -2.21
C ALA A 107 6.06 -11.55 -1.10
N ALA A 108 7.08 -11.18 -0.31
CA ALA A 108 7.57 -11.98 0.81
C ALA A 108 6.59 -12.06 1.98
N TRP A 109 5.61 -11.15 2.04
CA TRP A 109 4.59 -11.06 3.06
C TRP A 109 3.25 -11.66 2.63
N LEU A 110 3.08 -12.07 1.37
CA LEU A 110 1.84 -12.66 0.90
C LEU A 110 1.79 -14.18 1.07
N THR A 111 0.61 -14.72 1.40
CA THR A 111 0.34 -16.16 1.26
C THR A 111 0.34 -16.55 -0.21
N PRO A 112 0.49 -17.85 -0.56
CA PRO A 112 0.12 -18.33 -1.89
C PRO A 112 -1.30 -17.87 -2.25
N GLY A 113 -1.48 -17.35 -3.48
CA GLY A 113 -2.75 -16.73 -3.90
C GLY A 113 -3.06 -15.36 -3.30
N GLY A 114 -2.17 -14.78 -2.50
CA GLY A 114 -2.34 -13.44 -1.96
C GLY A 114 -2.18 -12.35 -3.02
N VAL A 115 -2.72 -11.17 -2.74
CA VAL A 115 -2.73 -10.03 -3.66
C VAL A 115 -2.14 -8.77 -3.03
N LEU A 116 -1.40 -8.00 -3.80
CA LEU A 116 -1.07 -6.61 -3.50
C LEU A 116 -2.01 -5.70 -4.29
N CYS A 117 -2.70 -4.79 -3.60
CA CYS A 117 -3.50 -3.73 -4.19
C CYS A 117 -2.87 -2.38 -3.85
N VAL A 118 -2.48 -1.60 -4.86
CA VAL A 118 -1.86 -0.29 -4.66
C VAL A 118 -2.66 0.75 -5.43
N GLU A 119 -3.04 1.84 -4.77
CA GLU A 119 -3.53 3.03 -5.47
C GLU A 119 -2.39 3.67 -6.26
N ILE A 120 -2.68 4.10 -7.48
CA ILE A 120 -1.69 4.64 -8.41
C ILE A 120 -2.21 5.92 -9.08
N ASP A 121 -1.26 6.68 -9.62
CA ASP A 121 -1.57 7.79 -10.51
C ASP A 121 -1.95 7.27 -11.92
N GLU A 122 -3.06 7.76 -12.47
CA GLU A 122 -3.54 7.41 -13.81
C GLU A 122 -2.52 7.70 -14.92
N ARG A 123 -1.61 8.65 -14.69
CA ARG A 123 -0.55 9.05 -15.63
C ARG A 123 0.65 8.09 -15.65
N ARG A 124 0.74 7.17 -14.69
CA ARG A 124 1.90 6.28 -14.48
C ARG A 124 1.58 4.79 -14.68
N THR A 125 0.43 4.48 -15.28
CA THR A 125 -0.07 3.11 -15.40
C THR A 125 0.92 2.16 -16.10
N GLU A 126 1.56 2.59 -17.18
CA GLU A 126 2.52 1.77 -17.91
C GLU A 126 3.83 1.55 -17.12
N GLN A 127 4.34 2.61 -16.48
CA GLN A 127 5.51 2.51 -15.61
C GLN A 127 5.27 1.55 -14.45
N VAL A 128 4.07 1.59 -13.86
CA VAL A 128 3.67 0.64 -12.80
C VAL A 128 3.68 -0.80 -13.32
N ARG A 129 3.20 -1.06 -14.55
CA ARG A 129 3.26 -2.40 -15.15
C ARG A 129 4.70 -2.87 -15.35
N LEU A 130 5.54 -2.01 -15.91
CA LEU A 130 6.96 -2.33 -16.14
C LEU A 130 7.69 -2.62 -14.83
N LEU A 131 7.48 -1.79 -13.80
CA LEU A 131 8.04 -2.00 -12.46
C LEU A 131 7.58 -3.33 -11.87
N ALA A 132 6.29 -3.65 -11.97
CA ALA A 132 5.78 -4.92 -11.46
C ALA A 132 6.49 -6.12 -12.12
N HIS A 133 6.70 -6.07 -13.44
CA HIS A 133 7.45 -7.10 -14.15
C HIS A 133 8.93 -7.15 -13.74
N GLU A 134 9.57 -6.00 -13.56
CA GLU A 134 10.95 -5.90 -13.08
C GLU A 134 11.14 -6.55 -11.70
N TYR A 135 10.20 -6.34 -10.78
CA TYR A 135 10.20 -6.95 -9.44
C TYR A 135 9.63 -8.39 -9.41
N GLY A 136 9.35 -8.99 -10.57
CA GLY A 136 8.96 -10.40 -10.68
C GLY A 136 7.49 -10.70 -10.33
N TRP A 137 6.62 -9.70 -10.34
CA TRP A 137 5.18 -9.92 -10.23
C TRP A 137 4.65 -10.55 -11.52
N ARG A 138 3.99 -11.70 -11.40
CA ARG A 138 3.60 -12.51 -12.56
C ARG A 138 2.38 -11.96 -13.29
N ARG A 139 1.42 -11.42 -12.54
CA ARG A 139 0.20 -10.82 -13.09
C ARG A 139 0.01 -9.45 -12.46
N ILE A 140 -0.26 -8.45 -13.29
CA ILE A 140 -0.67 -7.12 -12.87
C ILE A 140 -1.87 -6.62 -13.68
N GLY A 141 -2.95 -6.26 -12.99
CA GLY A 141 -4.14 -5.61 -13.55
C GLY A 141 -4.20 -4.16 -13.12
N ILE A 142 -4.52 -3.25 -14.05
CA ILE A 142 -4.85 -1.86 -13.72
C ILE A 142 -6.38 -1.72 -13.81
N HIS A 143 -6.99 -1.25 -12.74
CA HIS A 143 -8.43 -1.18 -12.57
C HIS A 143 -8.87 0.28 -12.39
N PRO A 144 -10.01 0.66 -12.98
CA PRO A 144 -10.52 2.00 -12.86
C PRO A 144 -11.20 2.24 -11.49
N ASP A 145 -11.32 3.52 -11.11
CA ASP A 145 -12.23 3.98 -10.07
C ASP A 145 -13.68 4.08 -10.56
N LEU A 146 -14.57 4.61 -9.70
CA LEU A 146 -16.00 4.81 -10.01
C LEU A 146 -16.26 5.77 -11.17
N PHE A 147 -15.27 6.59 -11.55
CA PHE A 147 -15.34 7.53 -12.67
C PHE A 147 -14.67 6.99 -13.94
N GLY A 148 -14.25 5.72 -13.94
CA GLY A 148 -13.61 5.09 -15.09
C GLY A 148 -12.13 5.43 -15.27
N ARG A 149 -11.50 6.09 -14.29
CA ARG A 149 -10.08 6.48 -14.39
C ARG A 149 -9.19 5.39 -13.80
N PRO A 150 -8.08 5.01 -14.47
CA PRO A 150 -7.11 4.07 -13.90
C PRO A 150 -6.66 4.51 -12.50
N ARG A 151 -6.90 3.68 -11.48
CA ARG A 151 -6.67 4.06 -10.09
C ARG A 151 -5.98 2.98 -9.26
N TYR A 152 -6.22 1.71 -9.53
CA TYR A 152 -5.70 0.63 -8.69
C TYR A 152 -4.88 -0.36 -9.49
N ALA A 153 -3.72 -0.75 -8.97
CA ALA A 153 -2.93 -1.87 -9.47
C ALA A 153 -3.15 -3.10 -8.59
N LEU A 154 -3.61 -4.20 -9.17
CA LEU A 154 -3.68 -5.52 -8.52
C LEU A 154 -2.53 -6.39 -9.03
N ALA A 155 -1.57 -6.68 -8.16
CA ALA A 155 -0.40 -7.49 -8.46
C ALA A 155 -0.43 -8.83 -7.71
N PHE A 156 -0.10 -9.91 -8.40
CA PHE A 156 -0.09 -11.28 -7.87
C PHE A 156 1.31 -11.90 -8.01
N PRO A 157 1.89 -12.46 -6.93
CA PRO A 157 3.20 -13.10 -6.97
C PRO A 157 3.13 -14.44 -7.74
N ALA A 158 4.30 -14.99 -8.06
CA ALA A 158 4.39 -16.35 -8.59
C ALA A 158 3.84 -17.34 -7.54
N GLY A 159 2.79 -18.10 -7.89
CA GLY A 159 2.16 -19.10 -7.01
C GLY A 159 0.70 -18.86 -6.62
N GLY A 160 0.02 -17.83 -7.15
CA GLY A 160 -1.43 -17.70 -7.05
C GLY A 160 -2.14 -18.33 -8.24
N GLU A 161 -2.86 -19.43 -8.04
CA GLU A 161 -3.62 -20.09 -9.11
C GLU A 161 -4.63 -19.13 -9.77
N ASP A 162 -4.79 -19.33 -11.07
CA ASP A 162 -5.77 -18.63 -11.90
C ASP A 162 -7.18 -18.97 -11.40
N ALA A 163 -7.86 -17.96 -10.87
CA ALA A 163 -9.32 -17.91 -10.86
C ALA A 163 -9.81 -17.23 -12.13
#